data_AF-A0A1E3PJP5-F1
#
_entry.id   AF-A0A1E3PJP5-F1
#
_cell.length_a   1.000
_cell.length_b   1.000
_cell.length_c   1.000
_cell.angle_alpha   90.00
_cell.angle_beta   90.00
_cell.angle_gamma   90.00
#
_symmetry.space_group_name_H-M   'P 1'
#
loop_
_entity.id
_entity.type
_entity.pdbx_description
1 polymer ?
#
loop_
_entity_poly.entity_id
_entity_poly.type
_entity_poly.pdbx_seq_one_letter_code
_entity_poly.pdbx_strand_id
1 'polypeptide(L)'
;MPASNRQARPSTAPRARGRINGKLIKHPPPQLGQRPKDTIQIGSSTPFISGLKRVQKQLKVCTRPFLTVQGLGKSIEKVLALGVKLMELDHVVEVRTSTLRVVDEFTEIINDECRNDVDNDDTEIMRAREVSKVELRVYV
;
A
#
# COMPACT_ATOMS: atom_id res chain seq x y z
N MET A 1 -1.19 41.36 38.37
CA MET A 1 -0.66 40.08 37.86
C MET A 1 -1.84 39.15 37.54
N PRO A 2 -2.32 39.05 36.29
CA PRO A 2 -3.29 38.03 35.92
C PRO A 2 -2.60 36.82 35.27
N ALA A 3 -2.98 35.62 35.73
CA ALA A 3 -2.47 34.33 35.30
C ALA A 3 -2.83 34.04 33.83
N SER A 4 -1.85 33.54 33.06
CA SER A 4 -2.04 33.18 31.66
C SER A 4 -2.92 31.94 31.52
N ASN A 5 -4.00 32.10 30.76
CA ASN A 5 -4.96 31.06 30.44
C ASN A 5 -4.31 30.01 29.51
N ARG A 6 -3.78 28.92 30.09
CA ARG A 6 -3.31 27.75 29.32
C ARG A 6 -4.52 26.99 28.80
N GLN A 7 -4.98 27.34 27.59
CA GLN A 7 -5.93 26.49 26.88
C GLN A 7 -5.31 25.11 26.65
N ALA A 8 -5.97 24.08 27.18
CA ALA A 8 -5.56 22.69 27.03
C ALA A 8 -5.51 22.31 25.55
N ARG A 9 -4.36 21.82 25.09
CA ARG A 9 -4.22 21.28 23.73
C ARG A 9 -5.18 20.08 23.59
N PRO A 10 -5.93 19.96 22.49
CA PRO A 10 -6.77 18.81 22.26
C PRO A 10 -5.92 17.53 22.28
N SER A 11 -6.39 16.51 22.99
CA SER A 11 -5.69 15.23 23.15
C SER A 11 -5.33 14.64 21.79
N THR A 12 -4.04 14.42 21.55
CA THR A 12 -3.46 13.73 20.39
C THR A 12 -3.68 12.21 20.39
N ALA A 13 -4.53 11.69 21.28
CA ALA A 13 -4.87 10.27 21.30
C ALA A 13 -5.76 9.93 20.09
N PRO A 14 -5.44 8.88 19.32
CA PRO A 14 -6.31 8.44 18.24
C PRO A 14 -7.65 8.01 18.85
N ARG A 15 -8.73 8.76 18.56
CA ARG A 15 -10.08 8.35 18.93
C ARG A 15 -10.35 6.98 18.33
N ALA A 16 -10.74 6.01 19.15
CA ALA A 16 -11.19 4.71 18.68
C ALA A 16 -12.38 4.94 17.73
N ARG A 17 -12.14 4.82 16.42
CA ARG A 17 -13.19 4.95 15.42
C ARG A 17 -14.08 3.72 15.52
N GLY A 18 -15.39 3.92 15.54
CA GLY A 18 -16.36 2.83 15.50
C GLY A 18 -16.09 1.87 14.34
N ARG A 19 -16.38 0.59 14.56
CA ARG A 19 -16.39 -0.43 13.52
C ARG A 19 -17.57 -0.11 12.59
N ILE A 20 -17.27 0.14 11.32
CA ILE A 20 -18.31 0.30 10.30
C ILE A 20 -18.71 -1.11 9.86
N ASN A 21 -19.96 -1.48 10.10
CA ASN A 21 -20.53 -2.73 9.61
C ASN A 21 -21.08 -2.47 8.21
N GLY A 22 -20.53 -3.18 7.21
CA GLY A 22 -20.83 -2.88 5.83
C GLY A 22 -19.89 -3.57 4.85
N LYS A 23 -20.12 -3.32 3.56
CA LYS A 23 -19.25 -3.80 2.48
C LYS A 23 -17.97 -2.96 2.46
N LEU A 24 -16.82 -3.62 2.45
CA LEU A 24 -15.50 -2.99 2.36
C LEU A 24 -14.92 -3.16 0.96
N ILE A 25 -14.67 -2.05 0.27
CA ILE A 25 -13.99 -2.02 -1.02
C ILE A 25 -12.60 -1.41 -0.81
N LYS A 26 -11.55 -2.12 -1.26
CA LYS A 26 -10.15 -1.70 -1.09
C LYS A 26 -9.63 -1.15 -2.41
N HIS A 27 -9.33 0.14 -2.46
CA HIS A 27 -8.81 0.76 -3.68
C HIS A 27 -7.28 0.59 -3.79
N PRO A 28 -6.75 0.50 -5.02
CA PRO A 28 -5.31 0.45 -5.22
C PRO A 28 -4.64 1.77 -4.79
N PRO A 29 -3.33 1.75 -4.48
CA PRO A 29 -2.54 2.96 -4.25
C PRO A 29 -2.71 4.00 -5.36
N PRO A 30 -2.94 5.29 -5.03
CA PRO A 30 -2.96 6.34 -6.04
C PRO A 30 -1.59 6.44 -6.72
N GLN A 31 -1.59 6.55 -8.05
CA GLN A 31 -0.36 6.65 -8.84
C GLN A 31 -0.22 8.06 -9.38
N LEU A 32 0.84 8.74 -8.96
CA LEU A 32 1.20 10.06 -9.48
C LEU A 32 1.91 9.84 -10.83
N GLY A 33 1.15 9.90 -11.92
CA GLY A 33 1.67 9.81 -13.29
C GLY A 33 1.86 8.40 -13.83
N GLN A 34 2.60 8.29 -14.94
CA GLN A 34 2.87 7.03 -15.61
C GLN A 34 3.84 6.15 -14.80
N ARG A 35 3.59 4.84 -14.77
CA ARG A 35 4.48 3.90 -14.09
C ARG A 35 5.86 3.89 -14.79
N PRO A 36 6.96 4.04 -14.03
CA PRO A 36 8.29 3.92 -14.61
C PRO A 36 8.48 2.51 -15.20
N LYS A 37 9.07 2.43 -16.40
CA LYS A 37 9.41 1.15 -17.05
C LYS A 37 10.41 0.33 -16.24
N ASP A 38 11.19 0.98 -15.37
CA ASP A 38 12.21 0.36 -14.51
C ASP A 38 11.69 0.01 -13.11
N THR A 39 10.37 -0.11 -12.95
CA THR A 39 9.76 -0.50 -11.67
C THR A 39 8.84 -1.71 -11.83
N ILE A 40 9.12 -2.76 -11.06
CA ILE A 40 8.33 -3.98 -11.00
C ILE A 40 7.57 -4.01 -9.69
N GLN A 41 6.26 -4.24 -9.76
CA GLN A 41 5.43 -4.50 -8.58
C GLN A 41 5.16 -5.99 -8.47
N ILE A 42 5.50 -6.59 -7.33
CA ILE A 42 5.25 -8.00 -7.04
C ILE A 42 3.96 -8.12 -6.23
N GLY A 43 2.96 -8.79 -6.81
CA GLY A 43 1.70 -9.06 -6.15
C GLY A 43 1.78 -10.28 -5.23
N SER A 44 0.81 -10.43 -4.34
CA SER A 44 0.70 -11.62 -3.48
C SER A 44 0.44 -12.89 -4.29
N SER A 45 -0.27 -12.80 -5.42
CA SER A 45 -0.55 -13.92 -6.32
C SER A 45 0.63 -14.28 -7.24
N THR A 46 1.63 -13.40 -7.37
CA THR A 46 2.77 -13.66 -8.26
C THR A 46 3.59 -14.86 -7.75
N PRO A 47 3.79 -15.91 -8.59
CA PRO A 47 4.67 -17.02 -8.26
C PRO A 47 6.12 -16.56 -8.17
N PHE A 48 6.90 -17.15 -7.28
CA PHE A 48 8.27 -16.73 -7.01
C PHE A 48 9.16 -16.78 -8.27
N ILE A 49 9.18 -17.92 -8.97
CA ILE A 49 10.01 -18.11 -10.18
C ILE A 49 9.62 -17.14 -11.29
N SER A 50 8.32 -16.85 -11.45
CA SER A 50 7.85 -15.87 -12.43
C SER A 50 8.33 -14.46 -12.10
N GLY A 51 8.33 -14.09 -10.80
CA GLY A 51 8.91 -12.85 -10.32
C GLY A 51 10.39 -12.74 -10.63
N LEU A 52 11.18 -13.78 -10.31
CA LEU A 52 12.62 -13.82 -10.56
C LEU A 52 12.96 -13.67 -12.04
N LYS A 53 12.33 -14.48 -12.91
CA LYS A 53 12.54 -14.40 -14.37
C LYS A 53 12.21 -13.02 -14.93
N ARG A 54 11.14 -12.39 -14.41
CA ARG A 54 10.75 -11.04 -14.81
C ARG A 54 11.82 -10.03 -14.42
N VAL A 55 12.31 -10.08 -13.18
CA VAL A 55 13.38 -9.20 -12.68
C VAL A 55 14.65 -9.35 -13.53
N GLN A 56 15.11 -10.59 -13.75
CA GLN A 56 16.30 -10.87 -14.58
C GLN A 56 16.16 -10.38 -16.03
N LYS A 57 14.99 -10.59 -16.64
CA LYS A 57 14.73 -10.11 -18.00
C LYS A 57 14.79 -8.58 -18.06
N GLN A 58 14.24 -7.91 -17.04
CA GLN A 58 14.15 -6.45 -17.01
C GLN A 58 15.49 -5.80 -16.65
N LEU A 59 16.32 -6.44 -15.82
CA LEU A 59 17.69 -6.00 -15.53
C LEU A 59 18.52 -5.87 -16.81
N LYS A 60 18.42 -6.84 -17.73
CA LYS A 60 19.16 -6.81 -19.01
C LYS A 60 18.76 -5.67 -19.95
N VAL A 61 17.57 -5.10 -19.76
CA VAL A 61 17.00 -4.05 -20.63
C VAL A 61 17.02 -2.68 -19.93
N CYS A 62 17.26 -2.66 -18.62
CA CYS A 62 17.22 -1.45 -17.83
C CYS A 62 18.36 -0.50 -18.23
N THR A 63 18.01 0.74 -18.55
CA THR A 63 18.98 1.79 -18.91
C THR A 63 19.39 2.65 -17.70
N ARG A 64 18.74 2.42 -16.56
CA ARG A 64 19.01 3.10 -15.28
C ARG A 64 20.07 2.34 -14.48
N PRO A 65 20.75 3.00 -13.52
CA PRO A 65 21.76 2.35 -12.69
C PRO A 65 21.20 1.21 -11.82
N PHE A 66 19.88 1.21 -11.58
CA PHE A 66 19.21 0.16 -10.82
C PHE A 66 17.78 -0.05 -11.29
N LEU A 67 17.31 -1.29 -11.14
CA LEU A 67 15.92 -1.69 -11.29
C LEU A 67 15.23 -1.68 -9.92
N THR A 68 14.02 -1.13 -9.83
CA THR A 68 13.26 -1.11 -8.58
C THR A 68 12.22 -2.22 -8.54
N VAL A 69 12.24 -3.05 -7.51
CA VAL A 69 11.24 -4.10 -7.23
C VAL A 69 10.48 -3.72 -5.97
N GLN A 70 9.15 -3.66 -6.04
CA GLN A 70 8.30 -3.19 -4.95
C GLN A 70 7.37 -4.29 -4.46
N GLY A 71 7.22 -4.38 -3.14
CA GLY A 71 6.28 -5.27 -2.46
C GLY A 71 5.49 -4.54 -1.37
N LEU A 72 4.23 -4.92 -1.20
CA LEU A 72 3.32 -4.36 -0.20
C LEU A 72 2.73 -5.50 0.64
N GLY A 73 2.58 -5.28 1.94
CA GLY A 73 1.93 -6.25 2.85
C GLY A 73 2.46 -7.68 2.66
N LYS A 74 1.58 -8.61 2.27
CA LYS A 74 1.91 -10.04 2.08
C LYS A 74 3.00 -10.31 1.04
N SER A 75 3.25 -9.42 0.08
CA SER A 75 4.30 -9.63 -0.92
C SER A 75 5.69 -9.18 -0.48
N ILE A 76 5.83 -8.55 0.70
CA ILE A 76 7.12 -8.10 1.23
C ILE A 76 8.09 -9.27 1.40
N GLU A 77 7.64 -10.36 2.03
CA GLU A 77 8.45 -11.57 2.24
C GLU A 77 8.99 -12.12 0.91
N LYS A 78 8.13 -12.19 -0.11
CA LYS A 78 8.52 -12.65 -1.46
C LYS A 78 9.56 -11.72 -2.10
N VAL A 79 9.41 -10.41 -1.94
CA VAL A 79 10.37 -9.43 -2.50
C VAL A 79 11.72 -9.53 -1.80
N LEU A 80 11.75 -9.68 -0.48
CA LEU A 80 13.00 -9.88 0.25
C LEU A 80 13.69 -11.19 -0.14
N ALA A 81 12.93 -12.28 -0.30
CA ALA A 81 13.46 -13.56 -0.78
C ALA A 81 14.04 -13.46 -2.20
N LEU A 82 13.40 -12.69 -3.09
CA LEU A 82 13.97 -12.38 -4.41
C LEU A 82 15.29 -11.61 -4.28
N GLY A 83 15.37 -10.67 -3.33
CA GLY A 83 16.60 -9.95 -2.98
C GLY A 83 17.76 -10.87 -2.65
N VAL A 84 17.55 -11.78 -1.69
CA VAL A 84 18.56 -12.78 -1.29
C VAL A 84 19.00 -13.61 -2.50
N LYS A 85 18.05 -14.07 -3.31
CA LYS A 85 18.38 -14.87 -4.50
C LYS A 85 19.17 -14.09 -5.55
N LEU A 86 18.95 -12.79 -5.67
CA LEU A 86 19.70 -11.93 -6.58
C LEU A 86 21.10 -11.63 -6.04
N MET A 87 21.27 -11.55 -4.72
CA MET A 87 22.60 -11.45 -4.11
C MET A 87 23.42 -12.73 -4.36
N GLU A 88 22.80 -13.92 -4.30
CA GLU A 88 23.46 -15.17 -4.68
C GLU A 88 23.87 -15.22 -6.17
N LEU A 89 23.25 -14.38 -7.01
CA LEU A 89 23.56 -14.23 -8.43
C LEU A 89 24.52 -13.06 -8.68
N ASP A 90 25.25 -12.62 -7.64
CA ASP A 90 26.29 -11.59 -7.70
C ASP A 90 25.79 -10.17 -8.03
N HIS A 91 24.51 -9.88 -7.75
CA HIS A 91 23.97 -8.53 -7.84
C HIS A 91 24.08 -7.77 -6.52
N VAL A 92 24.39 -6.47 -6.59
CA VAL A 92 24.30 -5.56 -5.45
C VAL A 92 22.84 -5.14 -5.26
N VAL A 93 22.35 -5.26 -4.01
CA VAL A 93 20.96 -4.98 -3.66
C VAL A 93 20.89 -3.97 -2.52
N GLU A 94 20.06 -2.93 -2.67
CA GLU A 94 19.71 -1.97 -1.61
C GLU A 94 18.23 -2.14 -1.23
N VAL A 95 17.94 -2.22 0.08
CA VAL A 95 16.58 -2.36 0.60
C VAL A 95 16.14 -1.07 1.28
N ARG A 96 14.97 -0.56 0.91
CA ARG A 96 14.35 0.62 1.52
C ARG A 96 12.95 0.30 2.02
N THR A 97 12.63 0.79 3.21
CA THR A 97 11.29 0.73 3.80
C THR A 97 10.57 2.05 3.60
N SER A 98 9.28 1.99 3.32
CA SER A 98 8.43 3.17 3.19
C SER A 98 7.01 2.82 3.62
N THR A 99 6.19 3.86 3.82
CA THR A 99 4.77 3.71 4.14
C THR A 99 3.97 4.30 2.99
N LEU A 100 2.91 3.61 2.58
CA LEU A 100 2.02 4.05 1.52
C LEU A 100 0.60 4.21 2.06
N ARG A 101 -0.04 5.34 1.73
CA ARG A 101 -1.45 5.60 2.06
C ARG A 101 -2.36 5.07 0.95
N VAL A 102 -3.31 4.22 1.34
CA VAL A 102 -4.38 3.70 0.48
C VAL A 102 -5.72 4.20 0.99
N VAL A 103 -6.72 4.22 0.11
CA VAL A 103 -8.09 4.61 0.46
C VAL A 103 -8.96 3.36 0.41
N ASP A 104 -9.74 3.14 1.44
CA ASP A 104 -10.75 2.09 1.52
C ASP A 104 -12.12 2.76 1.59
N GLU A 105 -13.10 2.17 0.91
CA GLU A 105 -14.49 2.63 0.85
C GLU A 105 -15.38 1.66 1.65
N PHE A 106 -16.30 2.23 2.42
CA PHE A 106 -17.25 1.50 3.24
C PHE A 106 -18.68 1.88 2.84
N THR A 107 -19.50 0.89 2.54
CA THR A 107 -20.95 1.06 2.32
C THR A 107 -21.68 0.58 3.57
N GLU A 108 -22.36 1.47 4.29
CA GLU A 108 -23.20 1.11 5.44
C GLU A 108 -24.50 0.46 4.95
N ILE A 109 -24.80 -0.75 5.42
CA ILE A 109 -26.12 -1.35 5.20
C ILE A 109 -27.01 -0.88 6.35
N ILE A 110 -27.86 0.11 6.08
CA ILE A 110 -28.88 0.54 7.03
C ILE A 110 -30.01 -0.49 6.96
N ASN A 111 -30.07 -1.41 7.92
CA ASN A 111 -31.22 -2.29 8.11
C ASN A 111 -32.38 -1.49 8.72
N ASP A 112 -33.03 -0.63 7.94
CA ASP A 112 -34.33 -0.07 8.32
C ASP A 112 -35.43 -0.99 7.78
N GLU A 113 -35.97 -1.85 8.64
CA GLU A 113 -37.12 -2.74 8.34
C GLU A 113 -38.45 -1.98 8.11
N CYS A 114 -38.41 -0.66 7.84
CA CYS A 114 -39.58 0.22 7.89
C CYS A 114 -39.79 1.14 6.67
N ARG A 115 -39.11 0.98 5.52
CA ARG A 115 -39.36 1.83 4.34
C ARG A 115 -39.58 1.03 3.05
N ASN A 116 -40.81 1.11 2.55
CA ASN A 116 -41.19 0.77 1.19
C ASN A 116 -40.65 1.84 0.23
N ASP A 117 -39.98 1.38 -0.83
CA ASP A 117 -39.66 1.99 -2.12
C ASP A 117 -39.08 3.41 -2.21
N VAL A 118 -37.99 3.48 -2.98
CA VAL A 118 -37.35 4.61 -3.67
C VAL A 118 -36.23 5.31 -2.89
N ASP A 119 -35.01 5.14 -3.44
CA ASP A 119 -33.71 5.73 -3.08
C ASP A 119 -32.86 4.95 -2.07
N ASN A 120 -32.04 4.02 -2.60
CA ASN A 120 -30.86 3.48 -1.93
C ASN A 120 -29.84 4.62 -1.73
N ASP A 121 -30.01 5.44 -0.71
CA ASP A 121 -28.98 6.36 -0.21
C ASP A 121 -27.91 5.55 0.55
N ASP A 122 -27.20 4.71 -0.20
CA ASP A 122 -25.98 4.05 0.26
C ASP A 122 -24.98 5.15 0.65
N THR A 123 -24.76 5.36 1.95
CA THR A 123 -23.79 6.37 2.41
C THR A 123 -22.38 5.81 2.25
N GLU A 124 -21.64 6.31 1.26
CA GLU A 124 -20.25 5.92 1.00
C GLU A 124 -19.28 6.67 1.91
N ILE A 125 -18.56 5.93 2.77
CA ILE A 125 -17.57 6.49 3.69
C ILE A 125 -16.16 6.12 3.21
N MET A 126 -15.38 7.13 2.83
CA MET A 126 -13.97 6.98 2.46
C MET A 126 -13.06 7.06 3.69
N ARG A 127 -12.15 6.09 3.85
CA ARG A 127 -11.17 6.07 4.94
C ARG A 127 -9.78 5.76 4.42
N ALA A 128 -8.81 6.61 4.77
CA ALA A 128 -7.40 6.33 4.51
C ALA A 128 -6.85 5.26 5.48
N ARG A 129 -6.00 4.38 4.96
CA ARG A 129 -5.22 3.38 5.70
C ARG A 129 -3.77 3.43 5.25
N GLU A 130 -2.85 3.21 6.18
CA GLU A 130 -1.42 3.12 5.89
C GLU A 130 -1.00 1.66 5.75
N VAL A 131 -0.11 1.39 4.78
CA VAL A 131 0.41 0.05 4.46
C VAL A 131 1.92 0.13 4.32
N SER A 132 2.62 -0.83 4.92
CA SER A 132 4.07 -0.95 4.77
C SER A 132 4.44 -1.35 3.33
N LYS A 133 5.51 -0.71 2.83
CA LYS A 133 6.06 -0.92 1.51
C LYS A 133 7.55 -1.17 1.61
N VAL A 134 8.04 -2.15 0.86
CA VAL A 134 9.46 -2.40 0.67
C VAL A 134 9.81 -2.11 -0.79
N GLU A 135 10.89 -1.37 -0.99
CA GLU A 135 11.52 -1.14 -2.28
C GLU A 135 12.89 -1.79 -2.27
N LEU A 136 13.12 -2.65 -3.24
CA LEU A 136 14.36 -3.37 -3.44
C LEU A 136 14.98 -2.86 -4.73
N ARG A 137 16.14 -2.22 -4.63
CA ARG A 137 16.90 -1.70 -5.76
C ARG A 137 17.98 -2.69 -6.10
N VAL A 138 17.93 -3.23 -7.31
CA VAL A 138 18.93 -4.15 -7.83
C VAL A 138 19.79 -3.37 -8.81
N TYR A 139 21.08 -3.24 -8.52
CA TYR A 139 22.00 -2.56 -9.40
C TYR A 139 22.33 -3.43 -10.61
N VAL A 140 22.38 -2.79 -11.78
CA VAL A 140 22.69 -3.43 -13.07
C VAL A 140 24.17 -3.76 -13.14
#